data_AF-A0A934S6G5-F1
#
_entry.id   AF-A0A934S6G5-F1
#
_cell.length_a   1.000
_cell.length_b   1.000
_cell.length_c   1.000
_cell.angle_alpha   90.00
_cell.angle_beta   90.00
_cell.angle_gamma   90.00
#
_symmetry.space_group_name_H-M   'P 1'
#
loop_
_entity.id
_entity.type
_entity.pdbx_description
1 polymer ?
#
loop_
_entity_poly.entity_id
_entity_poly.type
_entity_poly.pdbx_seq_one_letter_code
_entity_poly.pdbx_strand_id
1 'polypeptide(L)'
;MKIPVLLSLLIVAIFILMGSHQQLKIRHLRDQTAALKKRSISLGIGTDPTGSLPRSRRRKTPEFTASSLIDLEQKLRDPFNGKNENSLRQSEDIRIEIFTRLNMLDASEFPKLLDDISQLQGLDSKLRERSISQIIEVFAQKYPKECLGLLEKNIELTTEVPEAVQMTLLELAKCDPFKALDWITKSQQQFPDVANDFTIPRIIQVVAAKDPALALQLLSDHPKNPEPALDMAIQQIKDASQRDAALAAFRQFLQSSVDQDRKNEIEKFGLESFFTNAGKSGFEAGSAWLEQADLSKADLELMTSDGLSADIISSDTSKWLNWMNDKLSPEQAETAISTTLANWTKTDYHAVAGWLNQQPEGRLKQTGIQSFASTLAAYEPTAAAEWALSLAPGDARQKTLQSVYEKWLITDPDAADAFAQKYQLNLK
;
A
#
# COMPACT_ATOMS: atom_id res chain seq x y z
N MET A 1 21.55 -6.97 17.92
CA MET A 1 20.85 -8.13 17.30
C MET A 1 21.63 -8.57 16.08
N LYS A 2 22.07 -9.83 16.04
CA LYS A 2 22.79 -10.38 14.87
C LYS A 2 21.75 -10.65 13.79
N ILE A 3 21.84 -9.96 12.66
CA ILE A 3 21.04 -10.33 11.47
C ILE A 3 21.32 -11.81 11.19
N PRO A 4 20.30 -12.68 11.04
CA PRO A 4 20.53 -14.08 10.73
C PRO A 4 21.41 -14.17 9.48
N VAL A 5 22.50 -14.95 9.54
CA VAL A 5 23.46 -15.10 8.42
C VAL A 5 22.74 -15.48 7.13
N LEU A 6 21.64 -16.25 7.23
CA LEU A 6 20.73 -16.58 6.14
C LEU A 6 20.04 -15.37 5.49
N LEU A 7 19.60 -14.37 6.28
CA LEU A 7 18.96 -13.16 5.76
C LEU A 7 19.98 -12.25 5.07
N SER A 8 21.21 -12.18 5.60
CA SER A 8 22.31 -11.42 4.98
C SER A 8 22.73 -12.04 3.65
N LEU A 9 22.81 -13.38 3.57
CA LEU A 9 23.10 -14.09 2.32
C LEU A 9 21.99 -13.93 1.28
N LEU A 10 20.72 -13.85 1.71
CA LEU A 10 19.57 -13.67 0.82
C LEU A 10 19.54 -12.24 0.24
N ILE A 11 19.85 -11.21 1.04
CA ILE A 11 20.01 -9.83 0.56
C ILE A 11 21.17 -9.72 -0.42
N VAL A 12 22.33 -10.32 -0.10
CA VAL A 12 23.49 -10.34 -1.02
C VAL A 12 23.16 -11.09 -2.31
N ALA A 13 22.41 -12.20 -2.24
CA ALA A 13 21.95 -12.92 -3.43
C ALA A 13 20.98 -12.09 -4.27
N ILE A 14 20.07 -11.33 -3.66
CA ILE A 14 19.18 -10.40 -4.37
C ILE A 14 19.98 -9.28 -5.04
N PHE A 15 20.97 -8.69 -4.37
CA PHE A 15 21.84 -7.66 -4.96
C PHE A 15 22.73 -8.20 -6.08
N ILE A 16 23.21 -9.44 -5.97
CA ILE A 16 23.95 -10.12 -7.04
C ILE A 16 23.02 -10.46 -8.22
N LEU A 17 21.78 -10.86 -7.97
CA LEU A 17 20.76 -11.12 -9.00
C LEU A 17 20.30 -9.83 -9.71
N MET A 18 20.00 -8.76 -8.99
CA MET A 18 19.70 -7.43 -9.57
C MET A 18 20.91 -6.85 -10.31
N GLY A 19 22.09 -6.95 -9.69
CA GLY A 19 23.35 -6.49 -10.28
C GLY A 19 23.70 -7.25 -11.56
N SER A 20 23.53 -8.57 -11.58
CA SER A 20 23.73 -9.40 -12.77
C SER A 20 22.70 -9.09 -13.86
N HIS A 21 21.44 -8.82 -13.52
CA HIS A 21 20.43 -8.42 -14.50
C HIS A 21 20.76 -7.05 -15.12
N GLN A 22 21.18 -6.07 -14.32
CA GLN A 22 21.66 -4.77 -14.81
C GLN A 22 22.95 -4.91 -15.64
N GLN A 23 23.88 -5.77 -15.22
CA GLN A 23 25.10 -6.05 -15.99
C GLN A 23 24.82 -6.75 -17.31
N LEU A 24 23.85 -7.67 -17.37
CA LEU A 24 23.39 -8.30 -18.60
C LEU A 24 22.79 -7.26 -19.54
N LYS A 25 21.97 -6.35 -19.03
CA LYS A 25 21.41 -5.23 -19.80
C LYS A 25 22.51 -4.31 -20.34
N ILE A 26 23.52 -3.98 -19.54
CA ILE A 26 24.67 -3.17 -19.96
C ILE A 26 25.53 -3.91 -21.00
N ARG A 27 25.80 -5.20 -20.81
CA ARG A 27 26.53 -6.02 -21.79
C ARG A 27 25.77 -6.09 -23.10
N HIS A 28 24.46 -6.35 -23.05
CA HIS A 28 23.60 -6.37 -24.22
C HIS A 28 23.61 -5.02 -24.97
N LEU A 29 23.50 -3.90 -24.24
CA LEU A 29 23.59 -2.56 -24.83
C LEU A 29 24.98 -2.27 -25.43
N ARG A 30 26.06 -2.75 -24.80
CA ARG A 30 27.44 -2.64 -25.31
C ARG A 30 27.65 -3.47 -26.57
N ASP A 31 27.13 -4.69 -26.61
CA ASP A 31 27.22 -5.57 -27.77
C ASP A 31 26.40 -5.01 -28.93
N GLN A 32 25.20 -4.48 -28.65
CA GLN A 32 24.39 -3.76 -29.63
C GLN A 32 25.11 -2.52 -30.17
N THR A 33 25.71 -1.69 -29.31
CA THR A 33 26.45 -0.50 -29.76
C THR A 33 27.71 -0.86 -30.55
N ALA A 34 28.44 -1.92 -30.16
CA ALA A 34 29.58 -2.42 -30.92
C ALA A 34 29.16 -2.97 -32.29
N ALA A 35 28.06 -3.72 -32.36
CA ALA A 35 27.50 -4.24 -33.61
C ALA A 35 26.99 -3.10 -34.51
N LEU A 36 26.30 -2.11 -33.95
CA LEU A 36 25.83 -0.92 -34.66
C LEU A 36 26.99 -0.07 -35.19
N LYS A 37 28.07 0.09 -34.42
CA LYS A 37 29.27 0.82 -34.85
C LYS A 37 30.02 0.09 -35.96
N LYS A 38 30.14 -1.23 -35.87
CA LYS A 38 30.72 -2.06 -36.95
C LYS A 38 29.86 -1.98 -38.22
N ARG A 39 28.53 -1.98 -38.05
CA ARG A 39 27.57 -1.82 -39.15
C ARG A 39 27.61 -0.41 -39.75
N SER A 40 27.77 0.64 -38.95
CA SER A 40 27.88 2.02 -39.45
C SER A 40 29.14 2.21 -40.30
N ILE A 41 30.27 1.65 -39.85
CA ILE A 41 31.53 1.65 -40.60
C ILE A 41 31.36 0.88 -41.92
N SER A 42 30.71 -0.29 -41.92
CA SER A 42 30.44 -1.06 -43.15
C SER A 42 29.50 -0.36 -44.13
N LEU A 43 28.74 0.63 -43.66
CA LEU A 43 27.80 1.43 -44.45
C LEU A 43 28.37 2.80 -44.84
N GLY A 44 29.66 3.08 -44.54
CA GLY A 44 30.30 4.36 -44.87
C GLY A 44 29.84 5.55 -44.02
N ILE A 45 29.17 5.30 -42.89
CA ILE A 45 28.72 6.34 -41.96
C ILE A 45 29.84 6.61 -40.95
N GLY A 46 30.42 7.82 -41.01
CA GLY A 46 31.48 8.26 -40.12
C GLY A 46 31.06 8.25 -38.64
N THR A 47 32.01 7.98 -37.74
CA THR A 47 31.78 7.93 -36.28
C THR A 47 31.93 9.28 -35.59
N ASP A 48 31.98 10.37 -36.35
CA ASP A 48 32.16 11.74 -35.85
C ASP A 48 30.79 12.35 -35.50
N PRO A 49 30.55 12.77 -34.25
CA PRO A 49 29.27 13.35 -33.83
C PRO A 49 28.93 14.68 -34.51
N THR A 50 29.86 15.29 -35.25
CA THR A 50 29.66 16.59 -35.93
C THR A 50 29.43 16.50 -37.43
N GLY A 51 29.53 15.30 -38.02
CA GLY A 51 29.31 15.11 -39.47
C GLY A 51 27.83 15.13 -39.85
N SER A 52 27.48 15.89 -40.90
CA SER A 52 26.13 15.85 -41.48
C SER A 52 25.84 14.44 -42.02
N LEU A 53 24.90 13.73 -41.38
CA LEU A 53 24.48 12.40 -41.80
C LEU A 53 23.86 12.43 -43.20
N PRO A 54 24.21 11.49 -44.10
CA PRO A 54 23.39 11.23 -45.27
C PRO A 54 21.98 10.88 -44.80
N ARG A 55 20.94 11.47 -45.41
CA ARG A 55 19.55 11.09 -45.16
C ARG A 55 19.35 9.62 -45.52
N SER A 56 19.56 8.73 -44.55
CA SER A 56 19.22 7.33 -44.65
C SER A 56 17.71 7.22 -44.82
N ARG A 57 17.27 6.70 -45.97
CA ARG A 57 15.91 6.17 -46.10
C ARG A 57 15.68 5.21 -44.92
N ARG A 58 14.74 5.56 -44.02
CA ARG A 58 14.27 4.69 -42.94
C ARG A 58 13.93 3.33 -43.58
N ARG A 59 14.78 2.32 -43.38
CA ARG A 59 14.46 0.95 -43.78
C ARG A 59 13.34 0.55 -42.82
N LYS A 60 12.08 0.54 -43.30
CA LYS A 60 10.93 0.09 -42.53
C LYS A 60 11.31 -1.28 -41.94
N THR A 61 11.33 -1.39 -40.62
CA THR A 61 11.19 -2.69 -39.97
C THR A 61 9.96 -3.37 -40.57
N PRO A 62 9.98 -4.69 -40.80
CA PRO A 62 8.79 -5.39 -41.29
C PRO A 62 7.61 -5.01 -40.40
N GLU A 63 6.47 -4.69 -41.01
CA GLU A 63 5.23 -4.38 -40.29
C GLU A 63 4.92 -5.54 -39.36
N PHE A 64 4.63 -5.26 -38.09
CA PHE A 64 4.25 -6.31 -37.14
C PHE A 64 2.77 -6.64 -37.38
N THR A 65 2.53 -7.75 -38.09
CA THR A 65 1.20 -8.17 -38.53
C THR A 65 0.56 -9.18 -37.59
N ALA A 66 -0.76 -9.34 -37.68
CA ALA A 66 -1.50 -10.39 -37.00
C ALA A 66 -0.88 -11.78 -37.22
N SER A 67 -0.58 -12.13 -38.47
CA SER A 67 0.07 -13.41 -38.81
C SER A 67 1.41 -13.59 -38.10
N SER A 68 2.25 -12.55 -38.03
CA SER A 68 3.55 -12.63 -37.38
C SER A 68 3.43 -12.80 -35.85
N LEU A 69 2.42 -12.20 -35.23
CA LEU A 69 2.12 -12.44 -33.82
C LEU A 69 1.67 -13.88 -33.60
N ILE A 70 0.70 -14.36 -34.40
CA ILE A 70 0.18 -15.72 -34.28
C ILE A 70 1.29 -16.76 -34.51
N ASP A 71 2.19 -16.56 -35.47
CA ASP A 71 3.33 -17.46 -35.69
C ASP A 71 4.23 -17.54 -34.45
N LEU A 72 4.49 -16.42 -33.77
CA LEU A 72 5.26 -16.39 -32.52
C LEU A 72 4.49 -17.05 -31.37
N GLU A 73 3.19 -16.79 -31.27
CA GLU A 73 2.35 -17.40 -30.24
C GLU A 73 2.18 -18.92 -30.40
N GLN A 74 2.11 -19.41 -31.64
CA GLN A 74 2.06 -20.83 -31.94
C GLN A 74 3.38 -21.52 -31.55
N LYS A 75 4.52 -20.88 -31.77
CA LYS A 75 5.82 -21.38 -31.28
C LYS A 75 5.83 -21.51 -29.77
N LEU A 76 5.14 -20.65 -29.02
CA LEU A 76 5.00 -20.78 -27.57
C LEU A 76 4.13 -21.98 -27.14
N ARG A 77 3.24 -22.46 -28.01
CA ARG A 77 2.33 -23.58 -27.74
C ARG A 77 2.95 -24.96 -28.03
N ASP A 78 4.18 -25.00 -28.55
CA ASP A 78 4.89 -26.26 -28.83
C ASP A 78 4.94 -27.13 -27.56
N PRO A 79 4.49 -28.41 -27.61
CA PRO A 79 4.45 -29.31 -26.46
C PRO A 79 5.83 -29.60 -25.83
N PHE A 80 6.93 -29.15 -26.43
CA PHE A 80 8.27 -29.22 -25.86
C PHE A 80 8.72 -27.96 -25.11
N ASN A 81 7.95 -26.87 -25.15
CA ASN A 81 8.23 -25.66 -24.37
C ASN A 81 8.07 -25.89 -22.87
N GLY A 82 9.04 -25.39 -22.10
CA GLY A 82 9.05 -25.48 -20.65
C GLY A 82 9.56 -26.81 -20.07
N LYS A 83 9.88 -27.81 -20.92
CA LYS A 83 10.36 -29.13 -20.47
C LYS A 83 11.86 -29.20 -20.15
N ASN A 84 12.66 -28.24 -20.64
CA ASN A 84 14.07 -28.13 -20.29
C ASN A 84 14.52 -26.65 -20.29
N GLU A 85 15.71 -26.38 -19.74
CA GLU A 85 16.22 -25.03 -19.58
C GLU A 85 16.35 -24.27 -20.91
N ASN A 86 16.70 -24.97 -22.00
CA ASN A 86 16.80 -24.37 -23.32
C ASN A 86 15.44 -23.97 -23.88
N SER A 87 14.40 -24.80 -23.70
CA SER A 87 13.06 -24.48 -24.18
C SER A 87 12.35 -23.43 -23.31
N LEU A 88 12.71 -23.32 -22.03
CA LEU A 88 12.34 -22.18 -21.18
C LEU A 88 12.94 -20.88 -21.69
N ARG A 89 14.25 -20.85 -21.97
CA ARG A 89 14.94 -19.67 -22.53
C ARG A 89 14.36 -19.25 -23.88
N GLN A 90 14.11 -20.21 -24.78
CA GLN A 90 13.48 -19.94 -26.07
C GLN A 90 12.06 -19.35 -25.92
N SER A 91 11.28 -19.87 -24.98
CA SER A 91 9.94 -19.32 -24.69
C SER A 91 10.04 -17.88 -24.18
N GLU A 92 11.01 -17.58 -23.32
CA GLU A 92 11.25 -16.24 -22.81
C GLU A 92 11.68 -15.28 -23.93
N ASP A 93 12.60 -15.70 -24.80
CA ASP A 93 13.05 -14.92 -25.95
C ASP A 93 11.89 -14.56 -26.89
N ILE A 94 10.97 -15.50 -27.14
CA ILE A 94 9.78 -15.26 -27.95
C ILE A 94 8.83 -14.27 -27.27
N ARG A 95 8.59 -14.39 -25.96
CA ARG A 95 7.76 -13.43 -25.20
C ARG A 95 8.36 -12.03 -25.24
N ILE A 96 9.68 -11.92 -25.06
CA ILE A 96 10.42 -10.66 -25.18
C ILE A 96 10.31 -10.10 -26.59
N GLU A 97 10.40 -10.94 -27.62
CA GLU A 97 10.25 -10.51 -29.01
C GLU A 97 8.85 -9.94 -29.28
N ILE A 98 7.79 -10.65 -28.86
CA ILE A 98 6.40 -10.17 -28.99
C ILE A 98 6.25 -8.82 -28.28
N PHE A 99 6.65 -8.74 -27.01
CA PHE A 99 6.55 -7.51 -26.23
C PHE A 99 7.34 -6.37 -26.88
N THR A 100 8.55 -6.63 -27.37
CA THR A 100 9.40 -5.65 -28.03
C THR A 100 8.75 -5.12 -29.31
N ARG A 101 8.18 -5.99 -30.14
CA ARG A 101 7.52 -5.61 -31.39
C ARG A 101 6.23 -4.83 -31.15
N LEU A 102 5.40 -5.26 -30.18
CA LEU A 102 4.22 -4.50 -29.75
C LEU A 102 4.61 -3.10 -29.22
N ASN A 103 5.70 -3.00 -28.45
CA ASN A 103 6.19 -1.72 -27.96
C ASN A 103 6.74 -0.79 -29.05
N MET A 104 7.06 -1.30 -30.23
CA MET A 104 7.48 -0.48 -31.38
C MET A 104 6.29 0.12 -32.15
N LEU A 105 5.07 -0.33 -31.90
CA LEU A 105 3.87 0.17 -32.59
C LEU A 105 3.51 1.60 -32.15
N ASP A 106 3.09 2.40 -33.12
CA ASP A 106 2.44 3.69 -32.89
C ASP A 106 0.95 3.48 -32.53
N ALA A 107 0.34 4.47 -31.85
CA ALA A 107 -1.05 4.38 -31.39
C ALA A 107 -2.06 4.05 -32.50
N SER A 108 -1.81 4.50 -33.74
CA SER A 108 -2.68 4.24 -34.89
C SER A 108 -2.58 2.82 -35.46
N GLU A 109 -1.54 2.06 -35.10
CA GLU A 109 -1.32 0.71 -35.62
C GLU A 109 -2.03 -0.36 -34.76
N PHE A 110 -2.27 -0.08 -33.49
CA PHE A 110 -2.99 -0.99 -32.57
C PHE A 110 -4.42 -1.33 -33.04
N PRO A 111 -5.28 -0.37 -33.43
CA PRO A 111 -6.64 -0.68 -33.86
C PRO A 111 -6.67 -1.63 -35.07
N LYS A 112 -5.75 -1.42 -36.03
CA LYS A 112 -5.63 -2.27 -37.20
C LYS A 112 -5.19 -3.68 -36.81
N LEU A 113 -4.19 -3.81 -35.95
CA LEU A 113 -3.71 -5.12 -35.51
C LEU A 113 -4.78 -5.92 -34.75
N LEU A 114 -5.58 -5.24 -33.91
CA LEU A 114 -6.71 -5.84 -33.21
C LEU A 114 -7.80 -6.33 -34.17
N ASP A 115 -8.15 -5.52 -35.18
CA ASP A 115 -9.12 -5.90 -36.22
C ASP A 115 -8.62 -7.08 -37.06
N ASP A 116 -7.35 -7.05 -37.48
CA ASP A 116 -6.74 -8.14 -38.25
C ASP A 116 -6.77 -9.48 -37.49
N ILE A 117 -6.60 -9.46 -36.15
CA ILE A 117 -6.64 -10.68 -35.31
C ILE A 117 -8.07 -11.13 -35.05
N SER A 118 -9.00 -10.20 -34.82
CA SER A 118 -10.40 -10.55 -34.57
C SER A 118 -11.01 -11.25 -35.80
N GLN A 119 -10.66 -10.78 -37.00
CA GLN A 119 -11.14 -11.31 -38.28
C GLN A 119 -10.36 -12.53 -38.80
N LEU A 120 -9.25 -12.92 -38.14
CA LEU A 120 -8.41 -14.01 -38.61
C LEU A 120 -9.15 -15.36 -38.59
N GLN A 121 -9.40 -15.91 -39.79
CA GLN A 121 -10.08 -17.19 -39.96
C GLN A 121 -9.23 -18.37 -39.48
N GLY A 122 -9.86 -19.37 -38.89
CA GLY A 122 -9.20 -20.61 -38.43
C GLY A 122 -8.39 -20.46 -37.14
N LEU A 123 -8.37 -19.29 -36.52
CA LEU A 123 -7.70 -19.08 -35.23
C LEU A 123 -8.53 -19.65 -34.07
N ASP A 124 -7.88 -20.46 -33.23
CA ASP A 124 -8.41 -20.99 -31.96
C ASP A 124 -8.91 -19.86 -31.05
N SER A 125 -10.09 -20.01 -30.46
CA SER A 125 -10.74 -18.92 -29.70
C SER A 125 -9.91 -18.44 -28.52
N LYS A 126 -9.32 -19.37 -27.76
CA LYS A 126 -8.44 -19.05 -26.62
C LYS A 126 -7.17 -18.32 -27.05
N LEU A 127 -6.62 -18.68 -28.22
CA LEU A 127 -5.44 -18.02 -28.76
C LEU A 127 -5.80 -16.60 -29.23
N ARG A 128 -6.96 -16.43 -29.86
CA ARG A 128 -7.50 -15.11 -30.24
C ARG A 128 -7.67 -14.21 -29.03
N GLU A 129 -8.37 -14.67 -28.00
CA GLU A 129 -8.58 -13.89 -26.76
C GLU A 129 -7.25 -13.50 -26.11
N ARG A 130 -6.31 -14.45 -25.96
CA ARG A 130 -4.99 -14.15 -25.39
C ARG A 130 -4.21 -13.11 -26.20
N SER A 131 -4.18 -13.26 -27.53
CA SER A 131 -3.54 -12.30 -28.45
C SER A 131 -4.14 -10.90 -28.28
N ILE A 132 -5.48 -10.81 -28.24
CA ILE A 132 -6.20 -9.54 -28.07
C ILE A 132 -5.85 -8.92 -26.70
N SER A 133 -5.94 -9.70 -25.61
CA SER A 133 -5.62 -9.21 -24.27
C SER A 133 -4.16 -8.73 -24.17
N GLN A 134 -3.20 -9.41 -24.80
CA GLN A 134 -1.79 -8.98 -24.80
C GLN A 134 -1.58 -7.66 -25.58
N ILE A 135 -2.28 -7.48 -26.69
CA ILE A 135 -2.21 -6.24 -27.47
C ILE A 135 -2.82 -5.08 -26.67
N ILE A 136 -3.99 -5.31 -26.07
CA ILE A 136 -4.67 -4.33 -25.23
C ILE A 136 -3.78 -3.94 -24.04
N GLU A 137 -3.12 -4.91 -23.40
CA GLU A 137 -2.21 -4.63 -22.27
C GLU A 137 -1.09 -3.66 -22.67
N VAL A 138 -0.38 -3.93 -23.77
CA VAL A 138 0.68 -3.03 -24.25
C VAL A 138 0.09 -1.70 -24.73
N PHE A 139 -1.09 -1.71 -25.35
CA PHE A 139 -1.75 -0.51 -25.84
C PHE A 139 -2.14 0.41 -24.68
N ALA A 140 -2.75 -0.13 -23.64
CA ALA A 140 -3.16 0.60 -22.45
C ALA A 140 -1.97 1.19 -21.70
N GLN A 141 -0.87 0.45 -21.57
CA GLN A 141 0.35 0.94 -20.91
C GLN A 141 0.99 2.12 -21.67
N LYS A 142 0.98 2.09 -23.02
CA LYS A 142 1.60 3.15 -23.84
C LYS A 142 0.68 4.33 -24.14
N TYR A 143 -0.58 4.05 -24.42
CA TYR A 143 -1.57 4.98 -24.98
C TYR A 143 -2.94 4.75 -24.30
N PRO A 144 -3.02 4.94 -22.97
CA PRO A 144 -4.22 4.57 -22.20
C PRO A 144 -5.48 5.30 -22.65
N LYS A 145 -5.36 6.55 -23.10
CA LYS A 145 -6.50 7.36 -23.56
C LYS A 145 -7.07 6.81 -24.87
N GLU A 146 -6.19 6.52 -25.83
CA GLU A 146 -6.55 5.97 -27.13
C GLU A 146 -7.10 4.55 -27.00
N CYS A 147 -6.50 3.73 -26.13
CA CYS A 147 -6.96 2.40 -25.80
C CYS A 147 -8.37 2.42 -25.19
N LEU A 148 -8.61 3.28 -24.20
CA LEU A 148 -9.91 3.42 -23.55
C LEU A 148 -10.99 3.83 -24.56
N GLY A 149 -10.70 4.81 -25.42
CA GLY A 149 -11.63 5.23 -26.47
C GLY A 149 -11.87 4.17 -27.56
N LEU A 150 -10.96 3.22 -27.74
CA LEU A 150 -11.17 2.06 -28.60
C LEU A 150 -12.10 1.04 -27.93
N LEU A 151 -11.84 0.70 -26.67
CA LEU A 151 -12.64 -0.28 -25.90
C LEU A 151 -14.10 0.18 -25.75
N GLU A 152 -14.30 1.48 -25.51
CA GLU A 152 -15.64 2.09 -25.42
C GLU A 152 -16.48 1.89 -26.69
N LYS A 153 -15.83 1.89 -27.86
CA LYS A 153 -16.49 1.72 -29.16
C LYS A 153 -16.61 0.27 -29.61
N ASN A 154 -15.84 -0.64 -29.01
CA ASN A 154 -15.71 -2.03 -29.44
C ASN A 154 -15.94 -2.99 -28.27
N ILE A 155 -17.12 -2.91 -27.65
CA ILE A 155 -17.48 -3.73 -26.48
C ILE A 155 -17.50 -5.24 -26.77
N GLU A 156 -17.61 -5.62 -28.04
CA GLU A 156 -17.62 -7.02 -28.50
C GLU A 156 -16.22 -7.55 -28.88
N LEU A 157 -15.16 -6.73 -28.69
CA LEU A 157 -13.80 -7.08 -29.11
C LEU A 157 -13.28 -8.35 -28.40
N THR A 158 -13.65 -8.53 -27.14
CA THR A 158 -13.32 -9.71 -26.33
C THR A 158 -14.38 -9.89 -25.24
N THR A 159 -14.44 -11.08 -24.64
CA THR A 159 -15.29 -11.35 -23.48
C THR A 159 -14.82 -10.63 -22.22
N GLU A 160 -13.56 -10.18 -22.18
CA GLU A 160 -12.88 -9.53 -21.03
C GLU A 160 -12.79 -7.98 -21.17
N VAL A 161 -13.68 -7.35 -21.95
CA VAL A 161 -13.62 -5.88 -22.14
C VAL A 161 -13.77 -5.12 -20.80
N PRO A 162 -14.66 -5.48 -19.87
CA PRO A 162 -14.75 -4.78 -18.59
C PRO A 162 -13.42 -4.78 -17.80
N GLU A 163 -12.72 -5.91 -17.74
CA GLU A 163 -11.42 -6.05 -17.09
C GLU A 163 -10.34 -5.24 -17.81
N ALA A 164 -10.34 -5.27 -19.15
CA ALA A 164 -9.45 -4.46 -19.97
C ALA A 164 -9.68 -2.95 -19.75
N VAL A 165 -10.93 -2.51 -19.64
CA VAL A 165 -11.29 -1.12 -19.33
C VAL A 165 -10.78 -0.75 -17.94
N GLN A 166 -11.01 -1.59 -16.92
CA GLN A 166 -10.50 -1.35 -15.57
C GLN A 166 -8.98 -1.18 -15.55
N MET A 167 -8.24 -2.10 -16.17
CA MET A 167 -6.77 -2.00 -16.27
C MET A 167 -6.34 -0.73 -17.01
N THR A 168 -7.00 -0.40 -18.12
CA THR A 168 -6.70 0.81 -18.90
C THR A 168 -6.97 2.09 -18.11
N LEU A 169 -8.01 2.12 -17.27
CA LEU A 169 -8.28 3.23 -16.37
C LEU A 169 -7.18 3.39 -15.31
N LEU A 170 -6.62 2.29 -14.79
CA LEU A 170 -5.48 2.36 -13.87
C LEU A 170 -4.22 2.90 -14.56
N GLU A 171 -3.96 2.54 -15.81
CA GLU A 171 -2.86 3.13 -16.59
C GLU A 171 -3.12 4.60 -16.90
N LEU A 172 -4.35 4.98 -17.25
CA LEU A 172 -4.75 6.37 -17.47
C LEU A 172 -4.55 7.19 -16.20
N ALA A 173 -4.95 6.66 -15.03
CA ALA A 173 -4.83 7.34 -13.75
C ALA A 173 -3.39 7.66 -13.35
N LYS A 174 -2.39 6.90 -13.83
CA LYS A 174 -0.97 7.22 -13.60
C LYS A 174 -0.52 8.51 -14.29
N CYS A 175 -1.26 8.98 -15.29
CA CYS A 175 -0.95 10.13 -16.14
C CYS A 175 -1.96 11.26 -16.01
N ASP A 176 -3.26 10.94 -15.96
CA ASP A 176 -4.38 11.89 -15.87
C ASP A 176 -5.54 11.28 -15.05
N PRO A 177 -5.45 11.35 -13.71
CA PRO A 177 -6.44 10.70 -12.84
C PRO A 177 -7.81 11.37 -12.87
N PHE A 178 -7.88 12.68 -13.11
CA PHE A 178 -9.16 13.38 -13.28
C PHE A 178 -9.91 12.85 -14.49
N LYS A 179 -9.23 12.64 -15.64
CA LYS A 179 -9.88 12.03 -16.81
C LYS A 179 -10.33 10.59 -16.56
N ALA A 180 -9.59 9.81 -15.77
CA ALA A 180 -9.99 8.45 -15.44
C ALA A 180 -11.30 8.43 -14.62
N LEU A 181 -11.42 9.30 -13.60
CA LEU A 181 -12.63 9.40 -12.77
C LEU A 181 -13.81 10.02 -13.53
N ASP A 182 -13.57 11.05 -14.33
CA ASP A 182 -14.57 11.66 -15.21
C ASP A 182 -15.13 10.63 -16.20
N TRP A 183 -14.27 9.76 -16.76
CA TRP A 183 -14.71 8.68 -17.63
C TRP A 183 -15.60 7.68 -16.88
N ILE A 184 -15.22 7.23 -15.67
CA ILE A 184 -16.05 6.31 -14.88
C ILE A 184 -17.45 6.88 -14.66
N THR A 185 -17.53 8.17 -14.33
CA THR A 185 -18.80 8.87 -14.09
C THR A 185 -19.69 8.92 -15.33
N LYS A 186 -19.09 9.16 -16.50
CA LYS A 186 -19.83 9.26 -17.78
C LYS A 186 -20.23 7.90 -18.34
N SER A 187 -19.46 6.85 -18.03
CA SER A 187 -19.59 5.53 -18.64
C SER A 187 -20.37 4.52 -17.79
N GLN A 188 -20.95 4.94 -16.66
CA GLN A 188 -21.65 4.04 -15.72
C GLN A 188 -22.77 3.22 -16.37
N GLN A 189 -23.52 3.80 -17.32
CA GLN A 189 -24.61 3.09 -18.00
C GLN A 189 -24.09 2.00 -18.95
N GLN A 190 -22.96 2.23 -19.59
CA GLN A 190 -22.36 1.30 -20.56
C GLN A 190 -21.52 0.22 -19.86
N PHE A 191 -20.87 0.58 -18.74
CA PHE A 191 -19.99 -0.27 -17.97
C PHE A 191 -20.35 -0.25 -16.47
N PRO A 192 -21.53 -0.78 -16.08
CA PRO A 192 -21.98 -0.74 -14.69
C PRO A 192 -21.03 -1.47 -13.74
N ASP A 193 -20.40 -2.55 -14.20
CA ASP A 193 -19.45 -3.34 -13.40
C ASP A 193 -18.08 -2.68 -13.24
N VAL A 194 -17.76 -1.65 -14.03
CA VAL A 194 -16.50 -0.89 -13.94
C VAL A 194 -16.62 0.22 -12.90
N ALA A 195 -17.77 0.88 -12.83
CA ALA A 195 -18.08 1.93 -11.87
C ALA A 195 -18.50 1.36 -10.50
N ASN A 196 -17.73 0.41 -9.99
CA ASN A 196 -17.98 -0.25 -8.71
C ASN A 196 -17.12 0.32 -7.58
N ASP A 197 -17.41 -0.10 -6.35
CA ASP A 197 -16.70 0.30 -5.13
C ASP A 197 -15.23 -0.18 -5.08
N PHE A 198 -14.72 -0.86 -6.10
CA PHE A 198 -13.36 -1.39 -6.16
C PHE A 198 -12.44 -0.57 -7.09
N THR A 199 -12.93 -0.13 -8.25
CA THR A 199 -12.12 0.59 -9.25
C THR A 199 -11.66 1.96 -8.75
N ILE A 200 -12.56 2.73 -8.12
CA ILE A 200 -12.25 4.08 -7.62
C ILE A 200 -11.17 4.03 -6.53
N PRO A 201 -11.29 3.22 -5.45
CA PRO A 201 -10.21 3.11 -4.45
C PRO A 201 -8.87 2.68 -5.05
N ARG A 202 -8.87 1.83 -6.09
CA ARG A 202 -7.63 1.42 -6.76
C ARG A 202 -6.99 2.56 -7.56
N ILE A 203 -7.79 3.38 -8.24
CA ILE A 203 -7.30 4.62 -8.89
C ILE A 203 -6.67 5.54 -7.84
N ILE A 204 -7.38 5.79 -6.74
CA ILE A 204 -6.91 6.63 -5.63
C ILE A 204 -5.57 6.09 -5.09
N GLN A 205 -5.46 4.77 -4.89
CA GLN A 205 -4.23 4.13 -4.45
C GLN A 205 -3.05 4.32 -5.44
N VAL A 206 -3.31 4.18 -6.74
CA VAL A 206 -2.30 4.37 -7.79
C VAL A 206 -1.78 5.81 -7.79
N VAL A 207 -2.68 6.77 -7.63
CA VAL A 207 -2.31 8.20 -7.52
C VAL A 207 -1.54 8.44 -6.23
N ALA A 208 -2.04 7.95 -5.09
CA ALA A 208 -1.45 8.17 -3.78
C ALA A 208 -0.02 7.63 -3.65
N ALA A 209 0.30 6.54 -4.37
CA ALA A 209 1.66 6.00 -4.39
C ALA A 209 2.73 7.01 -4.90
N LYS A 210 2.30 7.99 -5.71
CA LYS A 210 3.13 9.08 -6.24
C LYS A 210 2.85 10.41 -5.53
N ASP A 211 1.58 10.75 -5.35
CA ASP A 211 1.10 12.02 -4.81
C ASP A 211 -0.14 11.79 -3.93
N PRO A 212 0.04 11.56 -2.62
CA PRO A 212 -1.05 11.38 -1.67
C PRO A 212 -1.98 12.60 -1.57
N ALA A 213 -1.45 13.81 -1.74
CA ALA A 213 -2.24 15.03 -1.64
C ALA A 213 -3.21 15.16 -2.83
N LEU A 214 -2.71 14.91 -4.04
CA LEU A 214 -3.56 14.84 -5.23
C LEU A 214 -4.61 13.73 -5.09
N ALA A 215 -4.24 12.57 -4.56
CA ALA A 215 -5.19 11.47 -4.34
C ALA A 215 -6.35 11.87 -3.42
N LEU A 216 -6.08 12.64 -2.37
CA LEU A 216 -7.12 13.17 -1.47
C LEU A 216 -7.99 14.24 -2.14
N GLN A 217 -7.42 15.09 -2.99
CA GLN A 217 -8.18 16.07 -3.77
C GLN A 217 -9.20 15.39 -4.71
N LEU A 218 -8.85 14.24 -5.28
CA LEU A 218 -9.74 13.47 -6.16
C LEU A 218 -10.97 12.92 -5.43
N LEU A 219 -10.95 12.85 -4.09
CA LEU A 219 -12.09 12.40 -3.30
C LEU A 219 -13.19 13.47 -3.15
N SER A 220 -12.91 14.73 -3.48
CA SER A 220 -13.94 15.78 -3.47
C SER A 220 -15.08 15.50 -4.45
N ASP A 221 -14.83 14.72 -5.50
CA ASP A 221 -15.82 14.40 -6.54
C ASP A 221 -16.50 13.01 -6.34
N HIS A 222 -16.01 12.16 -5.41
CA HIS A 222 -16.47 10.77 -5.18
C HIS A 222 -15.99 10.26 -3.80
N PRO A 223 -16.72 9.44 -2.99
CA PRO A 223 -18.02 8.75 -3.09
C PRO A 223 -18.97 9.10 -1.91
N LYS A 224 -20.10 8.37 -1.75
CA LYS A 224 -20.89 8.41 -0.51
C LYS A 224 -20.07 8.01 0.73
N ASN A 225 -19.05 7.16 0.61
CA ASN A 225 -18.25 6.62 1.72
C ASN A 225 -16.75 6.74 1.42
N PRO A 226 -16.12 7.90 1.70
CA PRO A 226 -14.73 8.18 1.32
C PRO A 226 -13.70 7.46 2.19
N GLU A 227 -14.09 6.93 3.35
CA GLU A 227 -13.20 6.43 4.40
C GLU A 227 -12.18 5.37 3.91
N PRO A 228 -12.57 4.31 3.18
CA PRO A 228 -11.59 3.33 2.69
C PRO A 228 -10.55 3.94 1.75
N ALA A 229 -10.96 4.84 0.86
CA ALA A 229 -10.07 5.48 -0.09
C ALA A 229 -9.18 6.54 0.59
N LEU A 230 -9.70 7.24 1.60
CA LEU A 230 -8.94 8.15 2.47
C LEU A 230 -7.80 7.40 3.16
N ASP A 231 -8.10 6.30 3.85
CA ASP A 231 -7.06 5.52 4.54
C ASP A 231 -6.02 4.99 3.53
N MET A 232 -6.47 4.38 2.43
CA MET A 232 -5.56 3.90 1.39
C MET A 232 -4.61 4.99 0.89
N ALA A 233 -5.09 6.22 0.71
CA ALA A 233 -4.25 7.34 0.28
C ALA A 233 -3.27 7.78 1.37
N ILE A 234 -3.75 7.95 2.61
CA ILE A 234 -2.94 8.39 3.76
C ILE A 234 -1.86 7.36 4.10
N GLN A 235 -2.14 6.06 4.00
CA GLN A 235 -1.14 5.02 4.25
C GLN A 235 -0.03 4.95 3.19
N GLN A 236 -0.15 5.62 2.04
CA GLN A 236 0.94 5.72 1.04
C GLN A 236 1.95 6.84 1.35
N ILE A 237 1.68 7.70 2.33
CA ILE A 237 2.55 8.82 2.72
C ILE A 237 3.88 8.28 3.27
N LYS A 238 5.00 8.78 2.72
CA LYS A 238 6.35 8.28 3.02
C LYS A 238 7.17 9.19 3.93
N ASP A 239 6.82 10.48 3.98
CA ASP A 239 7.58 11.49 4.70
C ASP A 239 6.69 12.64 5.20
N ALA A 240 7.25 13.50 6.05
CA ALA A 240 6.53 14.60 6.68
C ALA A 240 6.02 15.63 5.66
N SER A 241 6.78 15.92 4.60
CA SER A 241 6.38 16.90 3.58
C SER A 241 5.16 16.42 2.81
N GLN A 242 5.12 15.14 2.46
CA GLN A 242 3.93 14.52 1.87
C GLN A 242 2.74 14.54 2.83
N ARG A 243 3.00 14.33 4.13
CA ARG A 243 1.96 14.36 5.17
C ARG A 243 1.33 15.73 5.32
N ASP A 244 2.12 16.80 5.28
CA ASP A 244 1.64 18.19 5.35
C ASP A 244 0.76 18.53 4.14
N ALA A 245 1.23 18.19 2.94
CA ALA A 245 0.47 18.41 1.71
C ALA A 245 -0.85 17.61 1.72
N ALA A 246 -0.81 16.35 2.17
CA ALA A 246 -1.97 15.50 2.30
C ALA A 246 -2.96 16.01 3.35
N LEU A 247 -2.50 16.48 4.51
CA LEU A 247 -3.35 17.07 5.54
C LEU A 247 -4.06 18.33 5.03
N ALA A 248 -3.35 19.19 4.29
CA ALA A 248 -3.94 20.37 3.65
C ALA A 248 -5.02 19.98 2.62
N ALA A 249 -4.74 18.98 1.76
CA ALA A 249 -5.70 18.45 0.81
C ALA A 249 -6.93 17.84 1.50
N PHE A 250 -6.74 17.08 2.57
CA PHE A 250 -7.82 16.51 3.37
C PHE A 250 -8.72 17.60 3.97
N ARG A 251 -8.14 18.67 4.51
CA ARG A 251 -8.91 19.81 5.04
C ARG A 251 -9.72 20.52 3.96
N GLN A 252 -9.16 20.67 2.76
CA GLN A 252 -9.88 21.22 1.62
C GLN A 252 -11.04 20.31 1.20
N PHE A 253 -10.81 19.00 1.19
CA PHE A 253 -11.84 17.99 0.94
C PHE A 253 -13.01 18.11 1.96
N LEU A 254 -12.71 18.23 3.26
CA LEU A 254 -13.71 18.43 4.32
C LEU A 254 -14.49 19.75 4.20
N GLN A 255 -13.97 20.76 3.49
CA GLN A 255 -14.69 22.01 3.21
C GLN A 255 -15.66 21.87 2.02
N SER A 256 -15.34 20.97 1.08
CA SER A 256 -16.13 20.75 -0.13
C SER A 256 -17.36 19.85 0.09
N SER A 257 -17.41 19.10 1.19
CA SER A 257 -18.55 18.21 1.50
C SER A 257 -19.77 19.01 1.98
N VAL A 258 -20.91 18.78 1.32
CA VAL A 258 -22.20 19.47 1.59
C VAL A 258 -22.99 18.79 2.73
N ASP A 259 -22.59 17.59 3.16
CA ASP A 259 -23.19 16.87 4.27
C ASP A 259 -22.49 17.21 5.60
N GLN A 260 -23.04 18.19 6.32
CA GLN A 260 -22.52 18.61 7.63
C GLN A 260 -22.63 17.49 8.68
N ASP A 261 -23.60 16.58 8.54
CA ASP A 261 -23.87 15.54 9.55
C ASP A 261 -22.75 14.50 9.57
N ARG A 262 -22.15 14.19 8.41
CA ARG A 262 -21.05 13.22 8.29
C ARG A 262 -19.65 13.81 8.34
N LYS A 263 -19.52 15.13 8.25
CA LYS A 263 -18.22 15.81 8.23
C LYS A 263 -17.35 15.42 9.44
N ASN A 264 -17.94 15.40 10.63
CA ASN A 264 -17.23 15.07 11.87
C ASN A 264 -16.73 13.62 11.90
N GLU A 265 -17.52 12.68 11.35
CA GLU A 265 -17.14 11.26 11.27
C GLU A 265 -15.96 11.06 10.33
N ILE A 266 -16.01 11.71 9.16
CA ILE A 266 -14.95 11.65 8.16
C ILE A 266 -13.69 12.35 8.66
N GLU A 267 -13.83 13.50 9.33
CA GLU A 267 -12.72 14.24 9.95
C GLU A 267 -11.99 13.38 10.98
N LYS A 268 -12.75 12.76 11.89
CA LYS A 268 -12.21 11.82 12.89
C LYS A 268 -11.46 10.67 12.21
N PHE A 269 -12.09 9.98 11.26
CA PHE A 269 -11.48 8.84 10.57
C PHE A 269 -10.18 9.23 9.84
N GLY A 270 -10.19 10.37 9.14
CA GLY A 270 -9.01 10.84 8.42
C GLY A 270 -7.87 11.21 9.35
N LEU A 271 -8.14 11.94 10.44
CA LEU A 271 -7.13 12.28 11.44
C LEU A 271 -6.55 11.04 12.13
N GLU A 272 -7.37 10.05 12.47
CA GLU A 272 -6.90 8.75 12.98
C GLU A 272 -5.97 8.04 12.01
N SER A 273 -6.28 8.09 10.70
CA SER A 273 -5.43 7.54 9.64
C SER A 273 -4.08 8.29 9.57
N PHE A 274 -4.08 9.61 9.74
CA PHE A 274 -2.85 10.42 9.80
C PHE A 274 -2.00 10.08 11.03
N PHE A 275 -2.62 9.92 12.21
CA PHE A 275 -1.93 9.52 13.43
C PHE A 275 -1.30 8.14 13.28
N THR A 276 -2.02 7.20 12.68
CA THR A 276 -1.52 5.86 12.31
C THR A 276 -0.29 5.95 11.41
N ASN A 277 -0.36 6.75 10.34
CA ASN A 277 0.77 6.94 9.43
C ASN A 277 1.98 7.60 10.11
N ALA A 278 1.74 8.57 10.99
CA ALA A 278 2.78 9.22 11.79
C ALA A 278 3.46 8.21 12.73
N GLY A 279 2.70 7.39 13.45
CA GLY A 279 3.21 6.33 14.31
C GLY A 279 4.08 5.31 13.57
N LYS A 280 3.64 4.87 12.38
CA LYS A 280 4.41 3.95 11.50
C LYS A 280 5.76 4.51 11.04
N SER A 281 5.94 5.83 11.10
CA SER A 281 7.22 6.48 10.75
C SER A 281 8.27 6.39 11.86
N GLY A 282 7.94 5.79 13.01
CA GLY A 282 8.77 5.73 14.20
C GLY A 282 8.66 6.99 15.05
N PHE A 283 9.16 6.91 16.28
CA PHE A 283 8.96 7.97 17.27
C PHE A 283 9.50 9.34 16.82
N GLU A 284 10.75 9.41 16.36
CA GLU A 284 11.40 10.70 16.05
C GLU A 284 10.67 11.45 14.94
N ALA A 285 10.35 10.77 13.83
CA ALA A 285 9.67 11.40 12.70
C ALA A 285 8.17 11.63 12.96
N GLY A 286 7.51 10.70 13.66
CA GLY A 286 6.09 10.77 13.99
C GLY A 286 5.78 11.88 14.98
N SER A 287 6.47 11.90 16.13
CA SER A 287 6.25 12.90 17.18
C SER A 287 6.62 14.31 16.72
N ALA A 288 7.74 14.47 15.99
CA ALA A 288 8.12 15.76 15.44
C ALA A 288 7.04 16.33 14.51
N TRP A 289 6.43 15.48 13.68
CA TRP A 289 5.32 15.91 12.84
C TRP A 289 4.07 16.27 13.65
N LEU A 290 3.67 15.45 14.63
CA LEU A 290 2.50 15.73 15.48
C LEU A 290 2.62 17.04 16.25
N GLU A 291 3.84 17.47 16.57
CA GLU A 291 4.10 18.73 17.27
C GLU A 291 4.19 19.96 16.35
N GLN A 292 4.55 19.75 15.08
CA GLN A 292 4.77 20.85 14.12
C GLN A 292 3.60 21.05 13.16
N ALA A 293 2.84 19.99 12.90
CA ALA A 293 1.64 20.04 12.09
C ALA A 293 0.66 21.03 12.72
N ASP A 294 -0.14 21.68 11.88
CA ASP A 294 -1.16 22.66 12.27
C ASP A 294 -2.37 21.97 12.93
N LEU A 295 -2.15 21.06 13.88
CA LEU A 295 -3.17 20.29 14.58
C LEU A 295 -3.71 21.11 15.76
N SER A 296 -5.03 21.30 15.78
CA SER A 296 -5.67 21.94 16.93
C SER A 296 -5.66 21.00 18.14
N LYS A 297 -5.91 21.54 19.34
CA LYS A 297 -6.13 20.70 20.52
C LYS A 297 -7.30 19.73 20.29
N ALA A 298 -8.36 20.18 19.63
CA ALA A 298 -9.50 19.32 19.29
C ALA A 298 -9.11 18.20 18.31
N ASP A 299 -8.16 18.45 17.40
CA ASP A 299 -7.68 17.44 16.45
C ASP A 299 -6.94 16.33 17.21
N LEU A 300 -6.07 16.71 18.14
CA LEU A 300 -5.38 15.76 19.03
C LEU A 300 -6.38 15.04 19.95
N GLU A 301 -7.50 15.68 20.29
CA GLU A 301 -8.55 15.07 21.08
C GLU A 301 -9.29 13.94 20.34
N LEU A 302 -9.24 13.94 18.99
CA LEU A 302 -9.76 12.87 18.15
C LEU A 302 -8.83 11.66 18.04
N MET A 303 -7.62 11.73 18.61
CA MET A 303 -6.70 10.60 18.64
C MET A 303 -7.27 9.48 19.52
N THR A 304 -7.80 8.44 18.90
CA THR A 304 -8.24 7.23 19.59
C THR A 304 -7.08 6.28 19.85
N SER A 305 -7.34 5.25 20.66
CA SER A 305 -6.34 4.23 20.98
C SER A 305 -5.75 3.50 19.78
N ASP A 306 -6.46 3.52 18.65
CA ASP A 306 -6.09 2.77 17.45
C ASP A 306 -5.01 3.51 16.64
N GLY A 307 -5.05 4.84 16.63
CA GLY A 307 -4.12 5.69 15.87
C GLY A 307 -2.65 5.55 16.26
N LEU A 308 -2.36 5.24 17.53
CA LEU A 308 -1.01 4.97 18.04
C LEU A 308 -0.99 3.71 18.90
N SER A 309 -1.73 2.68 18.48
CA SER A 309 -1.77 1.39 19.19
C SER A 309 -0.39 0.76 19.30
N ALA A 310 -0.16 -0.05 20.34
CA ALA A 310 1.15 -0.66 20.63
C ALA A 310 1.75 -1.43 19.43
N ASP A 311 0.93 -2.02 18.57
CA ASP A 311 1.40 -2.73 17.36
C ASP A 311 2.03 -1.76 16.34
N ILE A 312 1.47 -0.55 16.20
CA ILE A 312 1.98 0.50 15.31
C ILE A 312 3.32 1.04 15.84
N ILE A 313 3.40 1.28 17.15
CA ILE A 313 4.53 2.00 17.78
C ILE A 313 5.52 1.06 18.49
N SER A 314 5.45 -0.24 18.23
CA SER A 314 6.10 -1.31 19.02
C SER A 314 7.59 -1.12 19.31
N SER A 315 8.36 -0.47 18.43
CA SER A 315 9.79 -0.21 18.64
C SER A 315 10.08 0.88 19.69
N ASP A 316 9.15 1.80 19.89
CA ASP A 316 9.33 3.01 20.69
C ASP A 316 8.15 3.22 21.67
N THR A 317 7.43 2.15 22.04
CA THR A 317 6.22 2.21 22.87
C THR A 317 6.43 3.06 24.12
N SER A 318 7.57 2.89 24.81
CA SER A 318 7.92 3.70 25.99
C SER A 318 8.02 5.20 25.73
N LYS A 319 8.60 5.61 24.59
CA LYS A 319 8.72 7.02 24.22
C LYS A 319 7.35 7.62 23.89
N TRP A 320 6.54 6.87 23.14
CA TRP A 320 5.17 7.26 22.81
C TRP A 320 4.26 7.35 24.04
N LEU A 321 4.39 6.45 25.01
CA LEU A 321 3.66 6.55 26.29
C LEU A 321 4.00 7.84 27.06
N ASN A 322 5.29 8.23 27.07
CA ASN A 322 5.71 9.50 27.66
C ASN A 322 5.16 10.70 26.89
N TRP A 323 5.24 10.66 25.56
CA TRP A 323 4.72 11.72 24.70
C TRP A 323 3.21 11.90 24.88
N MET A 324 2.43 10.81 24.88
CA MET A 324 0.99 10.85 25.11
C MET A 324 0.65 11.42 26.49
N ASN A 325 1.43 11.08 27.51
CA ASN A 325 1.27 11.66 28.85
C ASN A 325 1.56 13.17 28.88
N ASP A 326 2.52 13.66 28.10
CA ASP A 326 2.93 15.07 28.08
C ASP A 326 1.99 15.94 27.20
N LYS A 327 1.59 15.43 26.04
CA LYS A 327 0.91 16.22 25.01
C LYS A 327 -0.62 16.16 25.05
N LEU A 328 -1.19 15.07 25.55
CA LEU A 328 -2.66 14.89 25.54
C LEU A 328 -3.31 15.43 26.82
N SER A 329 -4.63 15.65 26.74
CA SER A 329 -5.43 15.91 27.92
C SER A 329 -5.36 14.72 28.91
N PRO A 330 -5.58 14.94 30.22
CA PRO A 330 -5.50 13.86 31.20
C PRO A 330 -6.38 12.64 30.88
N GLU A 331 -7.60 12.85 30.41
CA GLU A 331 -8.56 11.80 30.09
C GLU A 331 -8.13 10.97 28.86
N GLN A 332 -7.61 11.64 27.83
CA GLN A 332 -7.10 10.97 26.63
C GLN A 332 -5.79 10.25 26.89
N ALA A 333 -4.88 10.89 27.63
CA ALA A 333 -3.64 10.25 28.06
C ALA A 333 -3.97 8.96 28.82
N GLU A 334 -4.89 9.01 29.78
CA GLU A 334 -5.28 7.83 30.55
C GLU A 334 -5.81 6.69 29.66
N THR A 335 -6.70 7.01 28.72
CA THR A 335 -7.28 6.05 27.79
C THR A 335 -6.21 5.47 26.85
N ALA A 336 -5.41 6.31 26.21
CA ALA A 336 -4.38 5.90 25.26
C ALA A 336 -3.25 5.09 25.94
N ILE A 337 -2.79 5.54 27.11
CA ILE A 337 -1.83 4.80 27.93
C ILE A 337 -2.39 3.43 28.30
N SER A 338 -3.65 3.38 28.75
CA SER A 338 -4.28 2.13 29.17
C SER A 338 -4.38 1.12 28.04
N THR A 339 -4.87 1.51 26.86
CA THR A 339 -4.99 0.60 25.71
C THR A 339 -3.63 0.18 25.19
N THR A 340 -2.68 1.10 25.04
CA THR A 340 -1.32 0.79 24.57
C THR A 340 -0.60 -0.14 25.53
N LEU A 341 -0.67 0.10 26.84
CA LEU A 341 -0.06 -0.80 27.82
C LEU A 341 -0.74 -2.16 27.90
N ALA A 342 -2.07 -2.23 27.77
CA ALA A 342 -2.77 -3.51 27.73
C ALA A 342 -2.29 -4.36 26.54
N ASN A 343 -2.16 -3.76 25.35
CA ASN A 343 -1.66 -4.47 24.18
C ASN A 343 -0.18 -4.87 24.33
N TRP A 344 0.67 -3.97 24.83
CA TRP A 344 2.06 -4.30 25.10
C TRP A 344 2.20 -5.43 26.14
N THR A 345 1.34 -5.45 27.16
CA THR A 345 1.32 -6.49 28.20
C THR A 345 0.96 -7.87 27.63
N LYS A 346 -0.01 -7.94 26.72
CA LYS A 346 -0.39 -9.19 26.05
C LYS A 346 0.77 -9.78 25.24
N THR A 347 1.65 -8.93 24.71
CA THR A 347 2.79 -9.33 23.89
C THR A 347 4.04 -9.63 24.72
N ASP A 348 4.38 -8.76 25.68
CA ASP A 348 5.58 -8.87 26.52
C ASP A 348 5.38 -8.18 27.88
N TYR A 349 4.71 -8.87 28.82
CA TYR A 349 4.48 -8.35 30.17
C TYR A 349 5.76 -8.18 31.00
N HIS A 350 6.86 -8.87 30.66
CA HIS A 350 8.15 -8.70 31.33
C HIS A 350 8.78 -7.35 30.98
N ALA A 351 8.74 -6.97 29.70
CA ALA A 351 9.21 -5.66 29.26
C ALA A 351 8.38 -4.52 29.90
N VAL A 352 7.06 -4.67 30.00
CA VAL A 352 6.19 -3.70 30.67
C VAL A 352 6.52 -3.57 32.16
N ALA A 353 6.69 -4.69 32.87
CA ALA A 353 7.08 -4.68 34.28
C ALA A 353 8.43 -3.96 34.49
N GLY A 354 9.42 -4.24 33.64
CA GLY A 354 10.72 -3.57 33.67
C GLY A 354 10.61 -2.07 33.43
N TRP A 355 9.78 -1.66 32.47
CA TRP A 355 9.53 -0.25 32.17
C TRP A 355 8.79 0.47 33.30
N LEU A 356 7.73 -0.12 33.87
CA LEU A 356 6.95 0.46 34.98
C LEU A 356 7.80 0.69 36.23
N ASN A 357 8.72 -0.23 36.55
CA ASN A 357 9.64 -0.09 37.67
C ASN A 357 10.60 1.10 37.52
N GLN A 358 10.87 1.53 36.29
CA GLN A 358 11.73 2.69 35.99
C GLN A 358 10.95 4.00 35.90
N GLN A 359 9.61 3.96 35.91
CA GLN A 359 8.81 5.18 35.81
C GLN A 359 8.85 5.96 37.14
N PRO A 360 8.95 7.31 37.07
CA PRO A 360 8.79 8.15 38.24
C PRO A 360 7.37 8.06 38.78
N GLU A 361 7.19 8.37 40.07
CA GLU A 361 5.86 8.49 40.65
C GLU A 361 5.06 9.59 39.93
N GLY A 362 3.80 9.29 39.61
CA GLY A 362 2.94 10.20 38.88
C GLY A 362 1.84 9.47 38.09
N ARG A 363 1.06 10.24 37.34
CA ARG A 363 -0.10 9.74 36.59
C ARG A 363 0.24 8.59 35.65
N LEU A 364 1.29 8.73 34.83
CA LEU A 364 1.71 7.71 33.86
C LEU A 364 1.96 6.35 34.54
N LYS A 365 2.69 6.34 35.66
CA LYS A 365 2.97 5.12 36.42
C LYS A 365 1.72 4.55 37.06
N GLN A 366 0.87 5.39 37.66
CA GLN A 366 -0.38 4.96 38.30
C GLN A 366 -1.35 4.34 37.29
N THR A 367 -1.65 5.03 36.19
CA THR A 367 -2.48 4.49 35.10
C THR A 367 -1.85 3.23 34.52
N GLY A 368 -0.52 3.22 34.35
CA GLY A 368 0.20 2.09 33.80
C GLY A 368 0.13 0.85 34.68
N ILE A 369 0.27 0.98 36.00
CA ILE A 369 0.11 -0.13 36.94
C ILE A 369 -1.33 -0.67 36.92
N GLN A 370 -2.34 0.21 36.87
CA GLN A 370 -3.75 -0.21 36.79
C GLN A 370 -4.01 -1.06 35.52
N SER A 371 -3.59 -0.58 34.34
CA SER A 371 -3.74 -1.31 33.08
C SER A 371 -2.92 -2.60 33.06
N PHE A 372 -1.67 -2.54 33.53
CA PHE A 372 -0.76 -3.69 33.57
C PHE A 372 -1.29 -4.80 34.48
N ALA A 373 -1.61 -4.49 35.74
CA ALA A 373 -2.15 -5.46 36.69
C ALA A 373 -3.46 -6.08 36.17
N SER A 374 -4.38 -5.23 35.68
CA SER A 374 -5.64 -5.72 35.14
C SER A 374 -5.39 -6.66 33.96
N THR A 375 -4.46 -6.36 33.06
CA THR A 375 -4.19 -7.20 31.88
C THR A 375 -3.43 -8.47 32.23
N LEU A 376 -2.44 -8.36 33.11
CA LEU A 376 -1.61 -9.46 33.59
C LEU A 376 -2.42 -10.53 34.32
N ALA A 377 -3.53 -10.17 34.96
CA ALA A 377 -4.34 -11.10 35.75
C ALA A 377 -4.86 -12.32 34.97
N ALA A 378 -5.00 -12.21 33.65
CA ALA A 378 -5.39 -13.34 32.80
C ALA A 378 -4.26 -14.39 32.63
N TYR A 379 -3.02 -14.03 32.97
CA TYR A 379 -1.82 -14.86 32.79
C TYR A 379 -1.16 -15.20 34.14
N GLU A 380 -0.99 -14.19 35.00
CA GLU A 380 -0.27 -14.28 36.27
C GLU A 380 -1.06 -13.54 37.37
N PRO A 381 -2.20 -14.08 37.84
CA PRO A 381 -3.12 -13.38 38.73
C PRO A 381 -2.51 -13.02 40.10
N THR A 382 -1.63 -13.87 40.64
CA THR A 382 -0.89 -13.57 41.88
C THR A 382 0.02 -12.36 41.70
N ALA A 383 0.81 -12.31 40.62
CA ALA A 383 1.69 -11.17 40.35
C ALA A 383 0.87 -9.90 40.04
N ALA A 384 -0.23 -10.03 39.31
CA ALA A 384 -1.16 -8.93 39.05
C ALA A 384 -1.72 -8.32 40.34
N ALA A 385 -2.07 -9.14 41.33
CA ALA A 385 -2.49 -8.67 42.64
C ALA A 385 -1.38 -7.90 43.37
N GLU A 386 -0.12 -8.36 43.31
CA GLU A 386 1.02 -7.64 43.89
C GLU A 386 1.21 -6.26 43.24
N TRP A 387 1.11 -6.18 41.92
CA TRP A 387 1.14 -4.91 41.18
C TRP A 387 -0.03 -4.00 41.57
N ALA A 388 -1.25 -4.53 41.69
CA ALA A 388 -2.40 -3.75 42.15
C ALA A 388 -2.18 -3.18 43.55
N LEU A 389 -1.61 -3.96 44.48
CA LEU A 389 -1.30 -3.52 45.84
C LEU A 389 -0.19 -2.45 45.92
N SER A 390 0.65 -2.33 44.87
CA SER A 390 1.68 -1.30 44.78
C SER A 390 1.11 0.12 44.55
N LEU A 391 -0.11 0.23 43.99
CA LEU A 391 -0.84 1.51 43.90
C LEU A 391 -1.11 2.06 45.30
N ALA A 392 -1.20 3.38 45.50
CA ALA A 392 -1.57 3.93 46.81
C ALA A 392 -2.98 3.45 47.26
N PRO A 393 -3.26 3.36 48.58
CA PRO A 393 -4.60 3.04 49.06
C PRO A 393 -5.64 4.05 48.54
N GLY A 394 -6.76 3.54 48.00
CA GLY A 394 -7.84 4.35 47.44
C GLY A 394 -8.58 3.64 46.30
N ASP A 395 -9.44 4.38 45.60
CA ASP A 395 -10.35 3.84 44.59
C ASP A 395 -9.63 3.13 43.44
N ALA A 396 -8.51 3.67 42.96
CA ALA A 396 -7.72 3.07 41.89
C ALA A 396 -7.23 1.66 42.26
N ARG A 397 -6.63 1.51 43.45
CA ARG A 397 -6.20 0.21 43.99
C ARG A 397 -7.39 -0.75 44.10
N GLN A 398 -8.51 -0.29 44.66
CA GLN A 398 -9.68 -1.13 44.86
C GLN A 398 -10.26 -1.63 43.53
N LYS A 399 -10.42 -0.74 42.55
CA LYS A 399 -10.90 -1.07 41.20
C LYS A 399 -9.96 -2.05 40.50
N THR A 400 -8.64 -1.86 40.60
CA THR A 400 -7.68 -2.79 40.01
C THR A 400 -7.72 -4.15 40.68
N LEU A 401 -7.76 -4.22 42.02
CA LEU A 401 -7.89 -5.49 42.74
C LEU A 401 -9.18 -6.23 42.37
N GLN A 402 -10.29 -5.51 42.20
CA GLN A 402 -11.55 -6.07 41.71
C GLN A 402 -11.40 -6.63 40.29
N SER A 403 -10.79 -5.88 39.37
CA SER A 403 -10.55 -6.38 38.00
C SER A 403 -9.64 -7.61 37.97
N VAL A 404 -8.62 -7.65 38.83
CA VAL A 404 -7.76 -8.83 39.01
C VAL A 404 -8.58 -10.01 39.52
N TYR A 405 -9.41 -9.82 40.55
CA TYR A 405 -10.30 -10.86 41.08
C TYR A 405 -11.24 -11.41 40.01
N GLU A 406 -11.93 -10.54 39.25
CA GLU A 406 -12.88 -10.95 38.21
C GLU A 406 -12.21 -11.82 37.13
N LYS A 407 -10.95 -11.51 36.77
CA LYS A 407 -10.19 -12.33 35.82
C LYS A 407 -9.67 -13.62 36.44
N TRP A 408 -9.23 -13.56 37.70
CA TRP A 408 -8.77 -14.74 38.43
C TRP A 408 -9.90 -15.76 38.60
N LEU A 409 -11.12 -15.29 38.86
CA LEU A 409 -12.32 -16.13 39.00
C LEU A 409 -12.58 -17.01 37.76
N ILE A 410 -12.17 -16.57 36.56
CA ILE A 410 -12.33 -17.34 35.33
C ILE A 410 -11.38 -18.54 35.30
N THR A 411 -10.18 -18.39 35.83
CA THR A 411 -9.12 -19.42 35.75
C THR A 411 -9.05 -20.31 36.98
N ASP A 412 -9.28 -19.74 38.18
CA ASP A 412 -9.19 -20.43 39.47
C ASP A 412 -10.11 -19.75 40.50
N PRO A 413 -11.37 -20.21 40.61
CA PRO A 413 -12.35 -19.60 41.51
C PRO A 413 -11.98 -19.68 42.99
N ASP A 414 -11.44 -20.83 43.43
CA ASP A 414 -11.10 -21.05 44.84
C ASP A 414 -9.97 -20.10 45.28
N ALA A 415 -8.94 -19.91 44.44
CA ALA A 415 -7.88 -18.96 44.70
C ALA A 415 -8.37 -17.50 44.64
N ALA A 416 -9.27 -17.18 43.72
CA ALA A 416 -9.88 -15.86 43.62
C ALA A 416 -10.70 -15.52 44.88
N ASP A 417 -11.50 -16.45 45.38
CA ASP A 417 -12.29 -16.27 46.62
C ASP A 417 -11.38 -16.09 47.84
N ALA A 418 -10.32 -16.90 47.95
CA ALA A 418 -9.33 -16.74 49.00
C ALA A 418 -8.63 -15.37 48.93
N PHE A 419 -8.33 -14.89 47.72
CA PHE A 419 -7.80 -13.56 47.47
C PHE A 419 -8.79 -12.45 47.89
N ALA A 420 -10.06 -12.55 47.50
CA ALA A 420 -11.09 -11.59 47.86
C ALA A 420 -11.29 -11.50 49.38
N GLN A 421 -11.29 -12.64 50.08
CA GLN A 421 -11.35 -12.69 51.55
C GLN A 421 -10.13 -12.04 52.19
N LYS A 422 -8.93 -12.38 51.71
CA LYS A 422 -7.66 -11.85 52.24
C LYS A 422 -7.58 -10.33 52.17
N TYR A 423 -8.05 -9.73 51.07
CA TYR A 423 -7.99 -8.28 50.86
C TYR A 423 -9.33 -7.56 51.07
N GLN A 424 -10.34 -8.26 51.59
CA GLN A 424 -11.67 -7.71 51.92
C GLN A 424 -12.28 -6.94 50.75
N LEU A 425 -12.23 -7.53 49.56
CA LEU A 425 -12.78 -6.89 48.35
C LEU A 425 -14.30 -6.72 48.47
N ASN A 426 -14.79 -5.52 48.17
CA ASN A 426 -16.21 -5.23 48.16
C ASN A 426 -16.82 -5.63 46.82
N LEU A 427 -17.23 -6.89 46.72
CA LEU A 427 -17.86 -7.49 45.55
C LEU A 427 -19.36 -7.16 45.58
N LYS A 428 -19.74 -5.96 45.11
CA LYS A 428 -21.14 -5.53 45.01
C LYS A 428 -21.69 -5.71 43.62
#